data_AF-A0AAV3Z794-F1
#
_entry.id   AF-A0AAV3Z794-F1
#
_cell.length_a   1.000
_cell.length_b   1.000
_cell.length_c   1.000
_cell.angle_alpha   90.00
_cell.angle_beta   90.00
_cell.angle_gamma   90.00
#
_symmetry.space_group_name_H-M   'P 1'
#
loop_
_entity.id
_entity.type
_entity.pdbx_description
1 polymer ?
#
loop_
_entity_poly.entity_id
_entity_poly.type
_entity_poly.pdbx_seq_one_letter_code
_entity_poly.pdbx_strand_id
1 'polypeptide(L)'
;MDKELFFVNEELCELFTGNQGSVNSIPVPDLYSSHEEADSRIILHCMYASQPPTTERVIVRSPDSGVFLLLLSFSDAISKPLIFDISSGTNRRQLNITDLAATMPKGLRDAIIGLHAFTDCDSTSCFAGKGKLKALNFKMLQGDQDHQDIFSRIGTLETISGQDMQVIETLFANYMKNHLVPVLTKSDMIKSDNVPRARKVFFQIQRE
;
A
#
# COMPACT_ATOMS: atom_id res chain seq x y z
N MET A 1 20.13 19.44 -15.30
CA MET A 1 19.06 19.22 -14.31
C MET A 1 19.73 19.29 -12.96
N ASP A 2 19.45 20.36 -12.23
CA ASP A 2 19.82 20.42 -10.83
C ASP A 2 18.98 19.37 -10.10
N LYS A 3 19.66 18.51 -9.33
CA LYS A 3 19.01 17.46 -8.56
C LYS A 3 18.82 18.01 -7.16
N GLU A 4 17.58 18.02 -6.69
CA GLU A 4 17.25 18.30 -5.31
C GLU A 4 17.22 16.99 -4.53
N LEU A 5 17.79 16.99 -3.32
CA LEU A 5 17.74 15.86 -2.42
C LEU A 5 16.98 16.29 -1.17
N PHE A 6 15.83 15.66 -0.94
CA PHE A 6 15.09 15.82 0.30
C PHE A 6 15.47 14.68 1.24
N PHE A 7 15.81 15.02 2.48
CA PHE A 7 16.11 14.06 3.53
C PHE A 7 15.06 14.18 4.62
N VAL A 8 14.57 13.03 5.09
CA VAL A 8 13.56 12.95 6.14
C VAL A 8 14.21 12.35 7.37
N ASN A 9 14.08 13.04 8.50
CA ASN A 9 14.56 12.59 9.79
C ASN A 9 13.51 12.86 10.86
N GLU A 10 12.99 11.79 11.48
CA GLU A 10 11.87 11.87 12.42
C GLU A 10 10.75 12.73 11.84
N GLU A 11 10.38 13.84 12.47
CA GLU A 11 9.29 14.69 11.99
C GLU A 11 9.70 15.70 10.92
N LEU A 12 11.01 15.88 10.72
CA LEU A 12 11.58 16.94 9.90
C LEU A 12 11.89 16.45 8.48
N CYS A 13 11.74 17.38 7.53
CA CYS A 13 12.25 17.23 6.18
C CYS A 13 13.17 18.40 5.83
N GLU A 14 14.31 18.11 5.21
CA GLU A 14 15.30 19.11 4.81
C GLU A 14 15.69 18.94 3.34
N LEU A 15 15.82 20.06 2.63
CA LEU A 15 16.36 20.14 1.29
C LEU A 15 17.87 20.32 1.34
N PHE A 16 18.60 19.39 0.76
CA PHE A 16 20.05 19.42 0.63
C PHE A 16 20.44 20.07 -0.69
N THR A 17 21.25 21.12 -0.61
CA THR A 17 21.80 21.83 -1.76
C THR A 17 23.33 21.77 -1.74
N GLY A 18 23.93 21.42 -2.87
CA GLY A 18 25.38 21.37 -3.04
C GLY A 18 25.90 22.65 -3.69
N ASN A 19 26.89 23.31 -3.08
CA ASN A 19 27.59 24.43 -3.69
C ASN A 19 29.11 24.30 -3.46
N GLN A 20 29.88 24.14 -4.54
CA GLN A 20 31.36 24.15 -4.56
C GLN A 20 32.03 23.31 -3.44
N GLY A 21 31.54 22.10 -3.18
CA GLY A 21 32.10 21.18 -2.19
C GLY A 21 31.55 21.32 -0.76
N SER A 22 30.64 22.27 -0.54
CA SER A 22 29.82 22.37 0.67
C SER A 22 28.41 21.85 0.41
N VAL A 23 27.82 21.22 1.41
CA VAL A 23 26.42 20.78 1.42
C VAL A 23 25.71 21.56 2.50
N ASN A 24 24.67 22.30 2.12
CA ASN A 24 23.80 23.00 3.06
C ASN A 24 22.44 22.29 3.09
N SER A 25 21.85 22.17 4.26
CA SER A 25 20.46 21.72 4.43
C SER A 25 19.57 22.91 4.80
N ILE A 26 18.36 22.95 4.23
CA ILE A 26 17.35 23.95 4.53
C ILE A 26 16.07 23.19 4.93
N PRO A 27 15.50 23.44 6.11
CA PRO A 27 14.26 22.79 6.50
C PRO A 27 13.11 23.14 5.55
N VAL A 28 12.23 22.17 5.30
CA VAL A 28 11.05 22.30 4.44
C VAL A 28 9.79 22.04 5.28
N PRO A 29 9.22 23.06 5.93
CA PRO A 29 8.11 22.90 6.87
C PRO A 29 6.85 22.25 6.26
N ASP A 30 6.60 22.48 4.97
CA ASP A 30 5.46 21.87 4.25
C ASP A 30 5.57 20.35 4.13
N LEU A 31 6.75 19.79 4.41
CA LEU A 31 7.02 18.35 4.39
C LEU A 31 7.22 17.77 5.80
N TYR A 32 6.90 18.52 6.86
CA TYR A 32 6.94 18.00 8.22
C TYR A 32 5.79 17.02 8.46
N SER A 33 6.09 15.89 9.13
CA SER A 33 5.10 14.85 9.39
C SER A 33 5.50 13.95 10.54
N SER A 34 4.58 13.66 11.45
CA SER A 34 4.76 12.69 12.54
C SER A 34 4.47 11.24 12.13
N HIS A 35 4.16 10.98 10.85
CA HIS A 35 3.85 9.62 10.38
C HIS A 35 5.12 8.77 10.39
N GLU A 36 5.15 7.63 11.08
CA GLU A 36 6.36 6.79 11.12
C GLU A 36 6.72 6.20 9.74
N GLU A 37 5.72 5.77 8.97
CA GLU A 37 5.93 4.98 7.76
C GLU A 37 6.32 5.82 6.52
N ALA A 38 7.25 5.29 5.72
CA ALA A 38 7.81 5.99 4.58
C ALA A 38 6.82 6.13 3.41
N ASP A 39 5.95 5.15 3.21
CA ASP A 39 4.94 5.11 2.17
C ASP A 39 3.88 6.21 2.32
N SER A 40 3.42 6.46 3.55
CA SER A 40 2.57 7.61 3.88
C SER A 40 3.26 8.94 3.57
N ARG A 41 4.55 9.07 3.91
CA ARG A 41 5.31 10.30 3.64
C ARG A 41 5.53 10.53 2.15
N ILE A 42 5.71 9.48 1.35
CA ILE A 42 5.82 9.59 -0.10
C ILE A 42 4.60 10.32 -0.69
N ILE A 43 3.39 10.12 -0.16
CA ILE A 43 2.19 10.84 -0.62
C ILE A 43 2.31 12.34 -0.36
N LEU A 44 2.75 12.74 0.84
CA LEU A 44 2.99 14.16 1.18
C LEU A 44 4.02 14.79 0.22
N HIS A 45 5.11 14.08 -0.05
CA HIS A 45 6.12 14.52 -1.03
C HIS A 45 5.55 14.64 -2.46
N CYS A 46 4.65 13.75 -2.87
CA CYS A 46 3.99 13.84 -4.17
C CYS A 46 3.10 15.08 -4.27
N MET A 47 2.32 15.37 -3.23
CA MET A 47 1.49 16.56 -3.15
C MET A 47 2.35 17.82 -3.26
N TYR A 48 3.40 17.93 -2.45
CA TYR A 48 4.36 19.04 -2.50
C TYR A 48 5.00 19.21 -3.88
N ALA A 49 5.55 18.13 -4.46
CA ALA A 49 6.19 18.17 -5.77
C ALA A 49 5.23 18.52 -6.92
N SER A 50 3.93 18.33 -6.71
CA SER A 50 2.89 18.66 -7.71
C SER A 50 2.47 20.13 -7.72
N GLN A 51 2.83 20.90 -6.69
CA GLN A 51 2.44 22.32 -6.54
C GLN A 51 3.11 23.25 -7.56
N PRO A 52 4.43 23.16 -7.84
CA PRO A 52 5.08 24.08 -8.77
C PRO A 52 4.44 24.02 -10.18
N PRO A 53 4.20 25.18 -10.82
CA PRO A 53 3.64 25.20 -12.17
C PRO A 53 4.58 24.56 -13.20
N THR A 54 5.88 24.56 -12.92
CA THR A 54 6.95 23.96 -13.72
C THR A 54 6.95 22.43 -13.67
N THR A 55 6.29 21.81 -12.68
CA THR A 55 6.17 20.35 -12.61
C THR A 55 5.22 19.87 -13.70
N GLU A 56 5.73 19.05 -14.63
CA GLU A 56 4.92 18.41 -15.67
C GLU A 56 4.21 17.15 -15.18
N ARG A 57 4.88 16.37 -14.32
CA ARG A 57 4.41 15.08 -13.78
C ARG A 57 5.21 14.70 -12.54
N VAL A 58 4.61 13.90 -11.68
CA VAL A 58 5.25 13.27 -10.53
C VAL A 58 5.52 11.81 -10.86
N ILE A 59 6.76 11.34 -10.63
CA ILE A 59 7.12 9.94 -10.85
C ILE A 59 7.59 9.35 -9.53
N VAL A 60 6.88 8.34 -9.03
CA VAL A 60 7.25 7.60 -7.84
C VAL A 60 7.85 6.27 -8.25
N ARG A 61 9.11 6.05 -7.89
CA ARG A 61 9.76 4.75 -8.08
C ARG A 61 9.79 4.01 -6.75
N SER A 62 9.07 2.89 -6.69
CA SER A 62 9.10 1.99 -5.53
C SER A 62 8.79 0.56 -5.97
N PRO A 63 9.46 -0.46 -5.41
CA PRO A 63 9.04 -1.85 -5.57
C PRO A 63 7.82 -2.20 -4.70
N ASP A 64 7.43 -1.31 -3.78
CA ASP A 64 6.41 -1.56 -2.79
C ASP A 64 4.99 -1.38 -3.35
N SER A 65 4.13 -2.37 -3.10
CA SER A 65 2.71 -2.30 -3.44
C SER A 65 1.88 -1.43 -2.50
N GLY A 66 2.29 -1.24 -1.24
CA GLY A 66 1.61 -0.34 -0.32
C GLY A 66 1.61 1.09 -0.89
N VAL A 67 2.79 1.55 -1.31
CA VAL A 67 2.95 2.83 -2.03
C VAL A 67 2.04 2.91 -3.26
N PHE A 68 1.94 1.86 -4.07
CA PHE A 68 1.03 1.85 -5.23
C PHE A 68 -0.44 2.07 -4.82
N LEU A 69 -0.91 1.37 -3.78
CA LEU A 69 -2.29 1.47 -3.28
C LEU A 69 -2.57 2.86 -2.70
N LEU A 70 -1.62 3.44 -1.95
CA LEU A 70 -1.71 4.79 -1.43
C LEU A 70 -1.77 5.83 -2.57
N LEU A 71 -0.89 5.72 -3.58
CA LEU A 71 -0.90 6.63 -4.73
C LEU A 71 -2.22 6.59 -5.51
N LEU A 72 -2.82 5.41 -5.63
CA LEU A 72 -4.10 5.23 -6.30
C LEU A 72 -5.27 5.81 -5.48
N SER A 73 -5.19 5.74 -4.16
CA SER A 73 -6.22 6.27 -3.25
C SER A 73 -6.16 7.81 -3.16
N PHE A 74 -4.95 8.37 -3.14
CA PHE A 74 -4.71 9.80 -3.00
C PHE A 74 -4.44 10.51 -4.34
N SER A 75 -4.72 9.87 -5.47
CA SER A 75 -4.46 10.44 -6.80
C SER A 75 -5.19 11.76 -7.02
N ASP A 76 -6.38 11.91 -6.45
CA ASP A 76 -7.21 13.12 -6.59
C ASP A 76 -6.61 14.33 -5.84
N ALA A 77 -5.72 14.09 -4.86
CA ALA A 77 -5.02 15.15 -4.11
C ALA A 77 -3.73 15.63 -4.79
N ILE A 78 -3.27 14.94 -5.84
CA ILE A 78 -2.03 15.24 -6.54
C ILE A 78 -2.39 15.94 -7.86
N SER A 79 -2.07 17.24 -7.96
CA SER A 79 -2.56 18.10 -9.05
C SER A 79 -1.89 17.88 -10.41
N LYS A 80 -0.97 16.92 -10.51
CA LYS A 80 -0.17 16.63 -11.71
C LYS A 80 -0.30 15.16 -12.09
N PRO A 81 -0.09 14.81 -13.37
CA PRO A 81 -0.02 13.42 -13.81
C PRO A 81 0.94 12.61 -12.93
N LEU A 82 0.47 11.47 -12.43
CA LEU A 82 1.17 10.64 -11.46
C LEU A 82 1.55 9.31 -12.09
N ILE A 83 2.85 9.03 -12.12
CA ILE A 83 3.40 7.80 -12.72
C ILE A 83 4.04 6.96 -11.63
N PHE A 84 3.66 5.69 -11.57
CA PHE A 84 4.30 4.70 -10.71
C PHE A 84 5.29 3.86 -11.49
N ASP A 85 6.54 3.86 -11.07
CA ASP A 85 7.66 3.20 -11.73
C ASP A 85 8.12 1.99 -10.92
N ILE A 86 7.85 0.78 -11.45
CA ILE A 86 8.19 -0.53 -10.85
C ILE A 86 9.47 -1.08 -11.49
N SER A 87 10.22 -0.24 -12.20
CA SER A 87 11.37 -0.71 -12.97
C SER A 87 12.44 -1.28 -12.04
N SER A 88 12.88 -2.49 -12.36
CA SER A 88 14.04 -3.13 -11.74
C SER A 88 15.07 -3.44 -12.83
N GLY A 89 16.31 -2.97 -12.63
CA GLY A 89 17.38 -3.09 -13.62
C GLY A 89 17.04 -2.37 -14.93
N THR A 90 17.13 -3.10 -16.05
CA THR A 90 16.92 -2.55 -17.41
C THR A 90 15.46 -2.60 -17.88
N ASN A 91 14.58 -3.32 -17.17
CA ASN A 91 13.18 -3.44 -17.56
C ASN A 91 12.39 -2.24 -17.05
N ARG A 92 12.05 -1.33 -17.97
CA ARG A 92 11.18 -0.20 -17.65
C ARG A 92 9.72 -0.62 -17.59
N ARG A 93 9.09 -0.50 -16.42
CA ARG A 93 7.65 -0.72 -16.21
C ARG A 93 7.07 0.46 -15.46
N GLN A 94 6.29 1.26 -16.17
CA GLN A 94 5.62 2.44 -15.62
C GLN A 94 4.12 2.31 -15.80
N LEU A 95 3.36 2.75 -14.79
CA LEU A 95 1.91 2.79 -14.78
C LEU A 95 1.46 4.23 -14.58
N ASN A 96 0.52 4.71 -15.40
CA ASN A 96 -0.11 6.00 -15.16
C ASN A 96 -1.22 5.83 -14.12
N ILE A 97 -0.97 6.29 -12.90
CA ILE A 97 -1.91 6.19 -11.78
C ILE A 97 -3.10 7.11 -12.00
N THR A 98 -2.88 8.30 -12.56
CA THR A 98 -3.97 9.25 -12.87
C THR A 98 -4.98 8.62 -13.83
N ASP A 99 -4.51 8.02 -14.93
CA ASP A 99 -5.39 7.37 -15.89
C ASP A 99 -6.08 6.14 -15.28
N LEU A 100 -5.34 5.33 -14.52
CA LEU A 100 -5.89 4.16 -13.86
C LEU A 100 -7.00 4.54 -12.87
N ALA A 101 -6.76 5.55 -12.02
CA ALA A 101 -7.73 6.05 -11.06
C ALA A 101 -9.00 6.55 -11.75
N ALA A 102 -8.88 7.22 -12.90
CA ALA A 102 -10.01 7.70 -13.68
C ALA A 102 -10.92 6.57 -14.21
N THR A 103 -10.38 5.36 -14.40
CA THR A 103 -11.18 4.20 -14.81
C THR A 103 -11.89 3.49 -13.65
N MET A 104 -11.54 3.82 -12.40
CA MET A 104 -12.09 3.16 -11.21
C MET A 104 -13.30 3.91 -10.64
N PRO A 105 -14.35 3.20 -10.19
CA PRO A 105 -15.43 3.80 -9.40
C PRO A 105 -14.88 4.46 -8.14
N LYS A 106 -15.45 5.60 -7.75
CA LYS A 106 -15.01 6.33 -6.55
C LYS A 106 -15.11 5.48 -5.27
N GLY A 107 -16.20 4.73 -5.08
CA GLY A 107 -16.36 3.84 -3.92
C GLY A 107 -15.29 2.74 -3.84
N LEU A 108 -14.80 2.26 -5.00
CA LEU A 108 -13.68 1.33 -5.04
C LEU A 108 -12.39 2.00 -4.59
N ARG A 109 -12.13 3.25 -5.02
CA ARG A 109 -10.91 3.99 -4.63
C ARG A 109 -10.90 4.33 -3.14
N ASP A 110 -12.03 4.81 -2.63
CA ASP A 110 -12.19 5.19 -1.22
C ASP A 110 -11.99 3.99 -0.28
N ALA A 111 -12.39 2.80 -0.73
CA ALA A 111 -12.22 1.55 0.02
C ALA A 111 -10.79 1.00 0.05
N ILE A 112 -9.87 1.44 -0.83
CA ILE A 112 -8.52 0.89 -0.92
C ILE A 112 -7.75 1.12 0.39
N ILE A 113 -7.87 2.29 1.01
CA ILE A 113 -7.16 2.63 2.24
C ILE A 113 -7.59 1.73 3.40
N GLY A 114 -8.90 1.59 3.64
CA GLY A 114 -9.40 0.74 4.72
C GLY A 114 -9.03 -0.72 4.52
N LEU A 115 -9.02 -1.19 3.26
CA LEU A 115 -8.61 -2.54 2.94
C LEU A 115 -7.09 -2.75 3.09
N HIS A 116 -6.28 -1.76 2.72
CA HIS A 116 -4.83 -1.79 2.90
C HIS A 116 -4.46 -1.80 4.38
N ALA A 117 -5.02 -0.90 5.20
CA ALA A 117 -4.81 -0.88 6.64
C ALA A 117 -5.16 -2.23 7.32
N PHE A 118 -6.18 -2.92 6.79
CA PHE A 118 -6.59 -4.22 7.33
C PHE A 118 -5.71 -5.38 6.83
N THR A 119 -5.21 -5.32 5.59
CA THR A 119 -4.48 -6.44 4.96
C THR A 119 -2.97 -6.35 5.06
N ASP A 120 -2.42 -5.15 5.32
CA ASP A 120 -0.98 -4.92 5.34
C ASP A 120 -0.35 -4.97 6.74
N CYS A 121 -0.96 -5.72 7.67
CA CYS A 121 -0.33 -5.98 8.95
C CYS A 121 0.92 -6.85 8.77
N ASP A 122 2.09 -6.30 9.06
CA ASP A 122 3.39 -6.98 8.99
C ASP A 122 3.50 -8.23 9.89
N SER A 123 2.62 -8.35 10.88
CA SER A 123 2.57 -9.52 11.77
C SER A 123 1.88 -10.76 11.16
N THR A 124 1.17 -10.63 10.04
CA THR A 124 0.51 -11.75 9.36
C THR A 124 0.94 -11.84 7.91
N SER A 125 1.93 -12.68 7.62
CA SER A 125 2.42 -12.96 6.25
C SER A 125 1.41 -13.71 5.37
N CYS A 126 0.30 -14.16 5.95
CA CYS A 126 -0.81 -14.78 5.26
C CYS A 126 -2.12 -14.59 6.03
N PHE A 127 -3.21 -14.40 5.31
CA PHE A 127 -4.56 -14.56 5.85
C PHE A 127 -5.03 -15.96 5.46
N ALA A 128 -5.27 -16.83 6.46
CA ALA A 128 -5.70 -18.22 6.26
C ALA A 128 -4.81 -19.03 5.28
N GLY A 129 -3.48 -18.92 5.41
CA GLY A 129 -2.53 -19.67 4.58
C GLY A 129 -2.40 -19.19 3.14
N LYS A 130 -3.07 -18.09 2.78
CA LYS A 130 -2.89 -17.38 1.51
C LYS A 130 -2.08 -16.12 1.78
N GLY A 131 -0.94 -15.95 1.10
CA GLY A 131 -0.09 -14.74 1.25
C GLY A 131 -0.84 -13.44 0.96
N LYS A 132 -0.23 -12.26 1.23
CA LYS A 132 -0.75 -10.89 1.00
C LYS A 132 -1.28 -10.67 -0.44
N LEU A 133 -2.39 -11.31 -0.79
CA LEU A 133 -2.83 -11.51 -2.18
C LEU A 133 -3.35 -10.19 -2.73
N LYS A 134 -2.50 -9.52 -3.48
CA LYS A 134 -2.79 -8.33 -4.30
C LYS A 134 -4.02 -8.49 -5.21
N ALA A 135 -4.42 -9.72 -5.51
CA ALA A 135 -5.63 -10.07 -6.26
C ALA A 135 -6.89 -10.26 -5.38
N LEU A 136 -6.75 -10.57 -4.09
CA LEU A 136 -7.88 -10.63 -3.14
C LEU A 136 -8.44 -9.23 -2.94
N ASN A 137 -7.58 -8.23 -2.73
CA ASN A 137 -8.03 -6.90 -2.33
C ASN A 137 -8.95 -6.25 -3.38
N PHE A 138 -8.54 -6.26 -4.65
CA PHE A 138 -9.35 -5.70 -5.72
C PHE A 138 -10.58 -6.55 -6.06
N LYS A 139 -10.46 -7.88 -6.01
CA LYS A 139 -11.58 -8.78 -6.33
C LYS A 139 -12.65 -8.79 -5.24
N MET A 140 -12.28 -8.53 -3.98
CA MET A 140 -13.22 -8.34 -2.87
C MET A 140 -14.07 -7.09 -3.06
N LEU A 141 -13.47 -6.00 -3.52
CA LEU A 141 -14.19 -4.73 -3.70
C LEU A 141 -14.93 -4.65 -5.05
N GLN A 142 -14.45 -5.35 -6.09
CA GLN A 142 -15.07 -5.31 -7.41
C GLN A 142 -16.47 -5.96 -7.40
N GLY A 143 -17.50 -5.11 -7.49
CA GLY A 143 -18.90 -5.53 -7.61
C GLY A 143 -19.64 -5.74 -6.29
N ASP A 144 -19.02 -5.42 -5.15
CA ASP A 144 -19.61 -5.57 -3.82
C ASP A 144 -19.67 -4.22 -3.09
N GLN A 145 -20.86 -3.63 -3.06
CA GLN A 145 -21.09 -2.29 -2.50
C GLN A 145 -20.94 -2.28 -0.98
N ASP A 146 -21.37 -3.35 -0.29
CA ASP A 146 -21.30 -3.43 1.17
C ASP A 146 -19.84 -3.42 1.65
N HIS A 147 -18.96 -4.14 0.93
CA HIS A 147 -17.53 -4.12 1.22
C HIS A 147 -16.93 -2.74 0.91
N GLN A 148 -17.27 -2.12 -0.23
CA GLN A 148 -16.79 -0.77 -0.54
C GLN A 148 -17.20 0.24 0.53
N ASP A 149 -18.45 0.21 0.99
CA ASP A 149 -18.95 1.15 1.99
C ASP A 149 -18.24 0.98 3.34
N ILE A 150 -18.06 -0.27 3.79
CA ILE A 150 -17.41 -0.56 5.07
C ILE A 150 -15.93 -0.21 5.04
N PHE A 151 -15.19 -0.60 4.00
CA PHE A 151 -13.77 -0.24 3.90
C PHE A 151 -13.55 1.25 3.63
N SER A 152 -14.45 1.91 2.90
CA SER A 152 -14.41 3.38 2.77
C SER A 152 -14.59 4.04 4.12
N ARG A 153 -15.53 3.56 4.95
CA ARG A 153 -15.72 4.06 6.31
C ARG A 153 -14.47 3.84 7.16
N ILE A 154 -13.98 2.61 7.23
CA ILE A 154 -12.82 2.25 8.07
C ILE A 154 -11.57 3.04 7.66
N GLY A 155 -11.35 3.25 6.36
CA GLY A 155 -10.23 4.05 5.86
C GLY A 155 -10.24 5.51 6.32
N THR A 156 -11.35 5.98 6.90
CA THR A 156 -11.48 7.34 7.46
C THR A 156 -11.50 7.39 8.99
N LEU A 157 -11.49 6.23 9.66
CA LEU A 157 -11.54 6.17 11.12
C LEU A 157 -10.15 6.25 11.73
N GLU A 158 -9.97 7.11 12.74
CA GLU A 158 -8.76 7.12 13.57
C GLU A 158 -8.69 5.91 14.50
N THR A 159 -9.85 5.40 14.93
CA THR A 159 -9.97 4.22 15.79
C THR A 159 -11.09 3.31 15.30
N ILE A 160 -10.82 2.00 15.25
CA ILE A 160 -11.80 1.00 14.85
C ILE A 160 -12.49 0.48 16.10
N SER A 161 -13.82 0.59 16.18
CA SER A 161 -14.58 0.08 17.31
C SER A 161 -14.65 -1.46 17.30
N GLY A 162 -14.95 -2.07 18.45
CA GLY A 162 -15.16 -3.52 18.52
C GLY A 162 -16.33 -4.02 17.64
N GLN A 163 -17.34 -3.16 17.39
CA GLN A 163 -18.46 -3.48 16.49
C GLN A 163 -18.01 -3.47 15.03
N ASP A 164 -17.19 -2.50 14.63
CA ASP A 164 -16.61 -2.45 13.28
C ASP A 164 -15.75 -3.69 13.02
N MET A 165 -14.92 -4.10 14.00
CA MET A 165 -14.12 -5.31 13.89
C MET A 165 -14.97 -6.57 13.68
N GLN A 166 -16.08 -6.74 14.41
CA GLN A 166 -16.98 -7.88 14.22
C GLN A 166 -17.61 -7.90 12.82
N VAL A 167 -17.99 -6.74 12.29
CA VAL A 167 -18.53 -6.61 10.94
C VAL A 167 -17.47 -7.01 9.91
N ILE A 168 -16.24 -6.52 10.05
CA ILE A 168 -15.12 -6.86 9.16
C ILE A 168 -14.82 -8.37 9.22
N GLU A 169 -14.69 -8.93 10.42
CA GLU A 169 -14.46 -10.38 10.62
C GLU A 169 -15.55 -11.21 9.94
N THR A 170 -16.81 -10.81 10.08
CA THR A 170 -17.95 -11.49 9.46
C THR A 170 -17.91 -11.42 7.93
N LEU A 171 -17.63 -10.25 7.37
CA LEU A 171 -17.48 -10.06 5.93
C LEU A 171 -16.37 -10.93 5.36
N PHE A 172 -15.19 -10.92 6.00
CA PHE A 172 -14.08 -11.76 5.59
C PHE A 172 -14.41 -13.24 5.73
N ALA A 173 -15.03 -13.67 6.83
CA ALA A 173 -15.43 -15.06 7.01
C ALA A 173 -16.37 -15.52 5.89
N ASN A 174 -17.30 -14.67 5.48
CA ASN A 174 -18.21 -14.93 4.36
C ASN A 174 -17.48 -14.96 3.02
N TYR A 175 -16.59 -14.01 2.75
CA TYR A 175 -15.77 -14.02 1.53
C TYR A 175 -14.92 -15.29 1.43
N MET A 176 -14.24 -15.66 2.52
CA MET A 176 -13.45 -16.89 2.62
C MET A 176 -14.31 -18.13 2.35
N LYS A 177 -15.50 -18.19 2.94
CA LYS A 177 -16.44 -19.30 2.74
C LYS A 177 -16.94 -19.39 1.29
N ASN A 178 -17.21 -18.27 0.65
CA ASN A 178 -17.82 -18.23 -0.68
C ASN A 178 -16.80 -18.34 -1.83
N HIS A 179 -15.55 -17.94 -1.60
CA HIS A 179 -14.54 -17.86 -2.66
C HIS A 179 -13.31 -18.75 -2.45
N LEU A 180 -13.05 -19.27 -1.25
CA LEU A 180 -11.91 -20.16 -0.98
C LEU A 180 -12.30 -21.60 -0.64
N VAL A 181 -13.45 -21.83 0.02
CA VAL A 181 -13.95 -23.18 0.29
C VAL A 181 -14.36 -23.96 -0.98
N PRO A 182 -14.87 -23.35 -2.07
CA PRO A 182 -15.15 -24.09 -3.30
C PRO A 182 -13.89 -24.61 -4.03
N VAL A 183 -12.69 -24.22 -3.61
CA VAL A 183 -11.41 -24.63 -4.22
C VAL A 183 -10.80 -25.87 -3.55
N LEU A 184 -11.38 -26.33 -2.44
CA LEU A 184 -11.03 -27.63 -1.84
C LEU A 184 -12.22 -28.58 -2.01
N THR A 185 -12.30 -29.21 -3.17
CA THR A 185 -13.24 -30.34 -3.31
C THR A 185 -12.70 -31.52 -2.51
N LYS A 186 -13.60 -32.33 -1.94
CA LYS A 186 -13.31 -33.52 -1.10
C LYS A 186 -12.26 -34.49 -1.67
N SER A 187 -11.94 -34.37 -2.96
CA SER A 187 -10.86 -35.04 -3.69
C SER A 187 -9.46 -34.81 -3.10
N ASP A 188 -9.21 -33.66 -2.46
CA ASP A 188 -7.89 -33.30 -1.92
C ASP A 188 -7.65 -33.81 -0.48
N MET A 189 -8.69 -34.35 0.16
CA MET A 189 -8.56 -35.00 1.47
C MET A 189 -8.11 -36.45 1.32
N ILE A 190 -6.89 -36.64 0.80
CA ILE A 190 -6.21 -37.94 0.88
C ILE A 190 -5.90 -38.20 2.36
N LYS A 191 -6.56 -39.23 2.93
CA LYS A 191 -6.06 -39.90 4.14
C LYS A 191 -4.71 -40.50 3.80
N SER A 192 -3.64 -39.99 4.40
CA SER A 192 -2.32 -40.61 4.29
C SER A 192 -1.62 -40.56 5.64
N ASP A 193 -1.85 -41.60 6.43
CA ASP A 193 -0.79 -42.18 7.23
C ASP A 193 0.42 -42.43 6.30
N ASN A 194 1.64 -42.14 6.77
CA ASN A 194 2.94 -42.18 6.07
C ASN A 194 3.31 -41.03 5.11
N VAL A 195 3.96 -39.99 5.65
CA VAL A 195 4.94 -39.14 4.92
C VAL A 195 6.13 -38.79 5.85
N PRO A 196 7.40 -38.76 5.38
CA PRO A 196 8.59 -38.75 6.23
C PRO A 196 8.82 -37.41 6.95
N ARG A 197 9.44 -37.46 8.13
CA ARG A 197 9.85 -36.32 8.97
C ARG A 197 10.46 -35.16 8.14
N ALA A 198 9.72 -34.06 8.00
CA ALA A 198 10.26 -32.80 7.50
C ALA A 198 11.16 -32.16 8.59
N ARG A 199 12.36 -31.74 8.18
CA ARG A 199 13.35 -31.05 9.04
C ARG A 199 12.76 -29.71 9.53
N LYS A 200 12.72 -29.50 10.84
CA LYS A 200 12.54 -28.18 11.45
C LYS A 200 13.76 -27.31 11.09
N VAL A 201 13.54 -26.26 10.30
CA VAL A 201 14.50 -25.16 10.15
C VAL A 201 13.99 -24.02 11.03
N PHE A 202 14.70 -23.74 12.12
CA PHE A 202 14.48 -22.55 12.94
C PHE A 202 15.29 -21.41 12.32
N PHE A 203 14.65 -20.26 12.07
CA PHE A 203 15.38 -19.01 11.82
C PHE A 203 15.32 -18.16 13.09
N GLN A 204 16.48 -17.95 13.69
CA GLN A 204 16.72 -17.02 14.78
C GLN A 204 17.09 -15.67 14.16
N ILE A 205 16.30 -14.63 14.42
CA ILE A 205 16.64 -13.26 14.01
C ILE A 205 17.29 -12.60 15.23
N GLN A 206 18.60 -12.42 15.19
CA GLN A 206 19.27 -11.43 16.05
C GLN A 206 19.10 -10.06 15.40
N ARG A 207 18.62 -9.10 16.19
CA ARG A 207 18.67 -7.68 15.86
C ARG A 207 20.02 -7.16 16.36
N GLU A 208 20.77 -6.50 15.48
CA GLU A 208 21.75 -5.48 15.86
C GLU A 208 21.12 -4.12 15.58
#